data_AF-A0A925SB26-F1
#
_entry.id   AF-A0A925SB26-F1
#
_cell.length_a   1.000
_cell.length_b   1.000
_cell.length_c   1.000
_cell.angle_alpha   90.00
_cell.angle_beta   90.00
_cell.angle_gamma   90.00
#
_symmetry.space_group_name_H-M   'P 1'
#
loop_
_entity.id
_entity.type
_entity.pdbx_description
1 polymer ?
#
loop_
_entity_poly.entity_id
_entity_poly.type
_entity_poly.pdbx_seq_one_letter_code
_entity_poly.pdbx_strand_id
1 'polypeptide(L)' 'MGGKLNDHLTLGFTRSKAATDVSFNVEVTSGLTGPWQSGPGFTELMSTTDLGAMESLLYRDVQTIGGNPKRFIRLKVTRP' A
#
# COMPACT_ATOMS: atom_id res chain seq x y z
N MET A 1 5.32 -6.98 -4.70
CA MET A 1 5.57 -7.99 -3.64
C MET A 1 5.26 -7.38 -2.28
N GLY A 2 4.62 -8.13 -1.37
CA GLY A 2 4.42 -7.71 0.02
C GLY A 2 5.54 -8.23 0.91
N GLY A 3 5.87 -7.51 1.99
CA GLY A 3 6.98 -7.88 2.86
C GLY A 3 6.98 -7.14 4.21
N LYS A 4 8.12 -7.18 4.89
CA LYS A 4 8.39 -6.50 6.16
C LYS A 4 9.59 -5.57 5.99
N LEU A 5 9.47 -4.32 6.38
CA LEU A 5 10.58 -3.36 6.45
C LEU A 5 10.55 -2.63 7.78
N ASN A 6 11.63 -2.70 8.56
CA ASN A 6 11.75 -2.04 9.88
C ASN A 6 10.56 -2.33 10.81
N ASP A 7 10.08 -3.58 10.81
CA ASP A 7 8.88 -4.01 11.55
C ASP A 7 7.53 -3.48 11.07
N HIS A 8 7.45 -2.84 9.91
CA HIS A 8 6.19 -2.44 9.28
C HIS A 8 5.76 -3.41 8.17
N LEU A 9 4.46 -3.57 7.97
CA LEU A 9 3.92 -4.24 6.77
C LEU A 9 4.20 -3.37 5.54
N THR A 10 4.65 -3.99 4.46
CA THR A 10 4.87 -3.29 3.20
C THR A 10 4.12 -3.94 2.04
N LEU A 11 3.74 -3.11 1.06
CA LEU A 11 3.10 -3.54 -0.17
C LEU A 11 3.69 -2.78 -1.34
N GLY A 12 4.41 -3.51 -2.19
CA GLY A 12 4.95 -2.99 -3.45
C GLY A 12 4.15 -3.47 -4.66
N PHE A 13 3.87 -2.57 -5.60
CA PHE A 13 3.19 -2.86 -6.85
C PHE A 13 3.71 -2.00 -8.00
N THR A 14 3.53 -2.48 -9.23
CA THR A 14 3.89 -1.77 -10.45
C THR A 14 2.63 -1.30 -11.15
N ARG A 15 2.64 -0.09 -11.70
CA ARG A 15 1.55 0.43 -12.53
C ARG A 15 2.07 1.10 -13.79
N SER A 16 1.22 1.15 -14.82
CA SER A 16 1.46 1.96 -16.01
C SER A 16 1.33 3.44 -15.66
N LYS A 17 2.28 4.27 -16.12
CA LYS A 17 2.18 5.73 -15.99
C LYS A 17 1.10 6.33 -16.89
N ALA A 18 0.71 5.61 -17.94
CA ALA A 18 -0.31 6.04 -18.89
C ALA A 18 -1.74 5.67 -18.45
N ALA A 19 -1.91 4.88 -17.38
CA ALA A 19 -3.23 4.53 -16.86
C ALA A 19 -3.85 5.71 -16.10
N THR A 20 -4.67 6.50 -16.78
CA THR A 20 -5.35 7.68 -16.21
C THR A 20 -6.74 7.38 -15.66
N ASP A 21 -7.32 6.24 -16.03
CA ASP A 21 -8.66 5.80 -15.62
C ASP A 21 -8.62 4.76 -14.49
N VAL A 22 -7.46 4.52 -13.87
CA VAL A 22 -7.32 3.56 -12.77
C VAL A 22 -6.73 4.25 -11.54
N SER A 23 -7.42 4.12 -10.42
CA SER A 23 -6.94 4.57 -9.11
C SER A 23 -6.40 3.40 -8.29
N PHE A 24 -5.28 3.63 -7.62
CA PHE A 24 -4.57 2.65 -6.80
C PHE A 24 -4.46 3.21 -5.37
N ASN A 25 -5.22 2.64 -4.44
CA ASN A 25 -5.20 3.04 -3.04
C ASN A 25 -4.68 1.90 -2.17
N VAL A 26 -3.60 2.16 -1.44
CA VAL A 26 -3.11 1.22 -0.42
C VAL A 26 -3.92 1.45 0.85
N GLU A 27 -4.47 0.37 1.40
CA GLU A 27 -5.34 0.40 2.57
C GLU A 27 -4.85 -0.59 3.62
N VAL A 28 -5.02 -0.24 4.89
CA VAL A 28 -4.69 -1.07 6.05
C VAL A 28 -5.90 -1.23 6.97
N THR A 29 -5.93 -2.33 7.72
CA THR A 29 -6.97 -2.58 8.71
C THR A 29 -6.48 -3.53 9.80
N SER A 30 -7.17 -3.53 10.94
CA SER A 30 -6.94 -4.52 12.01
C SER A 30 -7.99 -5.64 12.04
N GLY A 31 -8.93 -5.65 11.09
CA GLY A 31 -9.93 -6.71 10.94
C GLY A 31 -10.29 -6.95 9.48
N LEU A 32 -10.46 -8.21 9.07
CA LEU A 32 -10.75 -8.56 7.66
C LEU A 32 -12.04 -7.93 7.13
N THR A 33 -12.99 -7.62 8.02
CA THR A 33 -14.27 -6.96 7.70
C THR A 33 -14.18 -5.43 7.63
N GLY A 34 -13.01 -4.84 7.91
CA GLY A 34 -12.80 -3.39 7.96
C GLY A 34 -12.98 -2.80 9.38
N PRO A 35 -12.93 -1.46 9.51
CA PRO A 35 -12.80 -0.47 8.44
C PRO A 35 -11.41 -0.50 7.79
N TRP A 36 -11.37 -0.28 6.47
CA TRP A 36 -10.12 -0.14 5.71
C TRP A 36 -9.74 1.34 5.64
N GLN A 37 -8.49 1.66 5.95
CA GLN A 37 -8.00 3.03 6.09
C GLN A 37 -6.82 3.27 5.15
N SER A 38 -6.76 4.43 4.50
CA SER A 38 -5.71 4.80 3.56
C SER A 38 -5.23 6.22 3.80
N GLY A 39 -4.06 6.55 3.25
CA GLY A 39 -3.55 7.91 3.24
C GLY A 39 -2.69 8.26 4.46
N PRO A 40 -2.36 9.55 4.64
CA PRO A 40 -1.48 10.01 5.71
C PRO A 40 -2.00 9.56 7.09
N GLY A 41 -1.11 9.01 7.91
CA GLY A 41 -1.46 8.46 9.23
C GLY A 41 -1.89 6.98 9.23
N PHE A 42 -1.98 6.34 8.05
CA PHE A 42 -2.26 4.91 7.91
C PHE A 42 -1.27 4.21 7.00
N THR A 43 -0.93 4.85 5.88
CA THR A 43 0.01 4.31 4.89
C THR A 43 0.98 5.40 4.44
N GLU A 44 2.21 5.02 4.15
CA GLU A 44 3.26 5.92 3.68
C GLU A 44 3.91 5.36 2.41
N LEU A 45 4.10 6.22 1.41
CA LEU A 45 4.86 5.90 0.20
C LEU A 45 6.35 5.96 0.54
N MET A 46 7.03 4.81 0.49
CA MET A 46 8.45 4.67 0.81
C MET A 46 9.34 4.94 -0.39
N SER A 47 8.91 4.53 -1.58
CA SER A 47 9.66 4.78 -2.80
C SER A 47 8.78 4.71 -4.04
N THR A 48 9.19 5.47 -5.06
CA THR A 48 8.76 5.33 -6.44
C THR A 48 10.00 5.08 -7.29
N THR A 49 10.03 3.96 -7.99
CA THR A 49 11.11 3.59 -8.91
C THR A 49 10.60 3.67 -10.33
N ASP A 50 11.24 4.51 -11.14
CA ASP A 50 10.96 4.62 -12.56
C ASP A 50 11.42 3.37 -13.32
N LEU A 51 10.51 2.77 -14.10
CA LEU A 51 10.75 1.62 -14.97
C LEU A 51 10.39 1.96 -16.45
N GLY A 52 10.50 3.23 -16.84
CA GLY A 52 10.14 3.73 -18.16
C GLY A 52 8.65 4.00 -18.29
N ALA A 53 7.94 3.17 -19.06
CA ALA A 53 6.48 3.26 -19.24
C ALA A 53 5.69 2.87 -17.97
N MET A 54 6.37 2.20 -17.03
CA MET A 54 5.82 1.79 -15.75
C MET A 54 6.57 2.47 -14.61
N GLU A 55 5.97 2.42 -13.43
CA GLU A 55 6.63 2.76 -12.17
C GLU A 55 6.33 1.70 -11.12
N SER A 56 7.30 1.42 -10.26
CA SER A 56 7.13 0.57 -9.08
C SER A 56 6.99 1.44 -7.84
N LEU A 57 5.91 1.27 -7.09
CA LEU A 57 5.68 1.96 -5.83
C LEU A 57 5.83 0.98 -4.67
N LEU A 58 6.42 1.42 -3.56
CA LEU A 58 6.48 0.69 -2.31
C LEU A 58 5.79 1.49 -1.23
N TYR A 59 4.76 0.93 -0.61
CA TYR A 59 4.09 1.51 0.54
C TYR A 59 4.39 0.73 1.81
N ARG A 60 4.30 1.39 2.96
CA ARG A 60 4.24 0.75 4.28
C ARG A 60 3.00 1.15 5.06
N ASP A 61 2.59 0.30 5.99
CA ASP A 61 1.75 0.68 7.13
C ASP A 61 2.56 1.55 8.09
N VAL A 62 1.96 2.59 8.66
CA VAL A 62 2.63 3.41 9.68
C VAL A 62 2.72 2.70 11.03
N GLN A 63 1.87 1.69 11.27
CA GLN A 63 1.96 0.86 12.47
C GLN A 63 2.99 -0.26 12.28
N THR A 64 3.74 -0.54 13.33
CA THR A 64 4.59 -1.73 13.38
C THR A 64 3.74 -2.97 13.61
N ILE A 65 4.17 -4.10 13.09
CA ILE A 65 3.56 -5.42 13.27
C ILE A 65 3.48 -5.78 14.77
N GLY A 66 4.45 -5.32 15.58
CA GLY A 66 4.45 -5.52 17.03
C GLY A 66 3.43 -4.65 17.78
N GLY A 67 3.04 -3.50 17.23
CA GLY A 67 2.05 -2.61 17.84
C GLY A 67 0.62 -3.10 17.73
N ASN A 68 0.33 -4.01 16.78
CA ASN A 68 -1.00 -4.57 16.60
C ASN A 68 -0.95 -5.98 15.98
N PRO A 69 -1.19 -7.06 16.75
CA PRO A 69 -0.95 -8.44 16.31
C PRO A 69 -1.91 -8.93 15.22
N LYS A 70 -2.97 -8.17 14.90
CA LYS A 70 -3.88 -8.41 13.77
C LYS A 70 -3.87 -7.18 12.89
N ARG A 71 -3.02 -7.20 11.87
CA ARG A 71 -2.87 -6.09 10.92
C ARG A 71 -2.77 -6.63 9.51
N PHE A 72 -3.50 -6.00 8.59
CA PHE A 72 -3.60 -6.39 7.20
C PHE A 72 -3.37 -5.17 6.32
N ILE A 73 -2.72 -5.38 5.17
CA ILE A 73 -2.50 -4.37 4.14
C ILE A 73 -3.00 -4.92 2.81
N ARG A 74 -3.62 -4.07 1.98
CA ARG A 74 -4.08 -4.43 0.63
C ARG A 74 -3.91 -3.28 -0.34
N LEU A 75 -4.01 -3.62 -1.62
CA LEU A 75 -4.17 -2.67 -2.72
C LEU A 75 -5.63 -2.69 -3.19
N LYS A 76 -6.32 -1.56 -3.11
CA LYS A 76 -7.63 -1.36 -3.73
C LYS A 76 -7.43 -0.68 -5.09
N VAL A 77 -7.84 -1.37 -6.16
CA VAL A 77 -7.80 -0.86 -7.52
C VAL A 77 -9.22 -0.57 -7.98
N THR A 78 -9.48 0.65 -8.43
CA THR A 78 -10.80 1.07 -8.91
C THR A 78 -10.69 1.77 -10.26
N ARG A 79 -11.64 1.47 -11.14
CA ARG A 79 -11.89 2.22 -12.37
C ARG A 79 -13.19 3.02 -12.15
N PRO A 80 -13.20 4.36 -12.28
CA PRO A 80 -14.41 5.16 -12.18
C PRO A 80 -15.44 4.80 -13.25
#